data_AF-A0A5C6RI86-F1
#
_entry.id   AF-A0A5C6RI86-F1
#
_cell.length_a   1.000
_cell.length_b   1.000
_cell.length_c   1.000
_cell.angle_alpha   90.00
_cell.angle_beta   90.00
_cell.angle_gamma   90.00
#
_symmetry.space_group_name_H-M   'P 1'
#
loop_
_entity.id
_entity.type
_entity.pdbx_description
1 polymer ?
#
loop_
_entity_poly.entity_id
_entity_poly.type
_entity_poly.pdbx_seq_one_letter_code
_entity_poly.pdbx_strand_id
1 'polypeptide(L)'
;MKTSIFLFSALISLVSLQAQDRPGEVRFTVEVSTDSLLMGNALQVRFTVENGQPEDFEAPYFTGFEVASGPNYTSSMSIVNGQAAQKVSYTYLLLPREVGNYFIEPASVRVDGQILESIPMEVIVVPNPDGAQQSHQMPELQQAPHFNMPGLNGFGFEGFGFPDFGEMPDPSSLFFNLQEHPAFKDLMERMQPPQPHEAPQAPKKKQRKTYKL
;
A
#
# COMPACT_ATOMS: atom_id res chain seq x y z
N MET A 1 -6.73 -18.63 -57.55
CA MET A 1 -6.53 -17.27 -57.00
C MET A 1 -7.49 -16.94 -55.87
N LYS A 2 -8.79 -17.23 -55.99
CA LYS A 2 -9.79 -16.95 -54.94
C LYS A 2 -9.55 -17.76 -53.64
N THR A 3 -9.18 -19.03 -53.76
CA THR A 3 -8.89 -19.94 -52.63
C THR A 3 -7.66 -19.53 -51.81
N SER A 4 -6.61 -18.98 -52.44
CA SER A 4 -5.43 -18.47 -51.72
C SER A 4 -5.72 -17.20 -50.92
N ILE A 5 -6.65 -16.35 -51.37
CA ILE A 5 -7.06 -15.14 -50.63
C ILE A 5 -7.84 -15.52 -49.35
N PHE A 6 -8.70 -16.54 -49.42
CA PHE A 6 -9.41 -17.05 -48.25
C PHE A 6 -8.46 -17.70 -47.22
N LEU A 7 -7.42 -18.40 -47.66
CA LEU A 7 -6.41 -18.97 -46.76
C LEU A 7 -5.56 -17.90 -46.08
N PHE A 8 -5.22 -16.82 -46.78
CA PHE A 8 -4.43 -15.72 -46.21
C PHE A 8 -5.25 -14.87 -45.21
N SER A 9 -6.54 -14.66 -45.50
CA SER A 9 -7.48 -14.02 -44.57
C SER A 9 -7.72 -14.86 -43.31
N ALA A 10 -7.84 -16.18 -43.44
CA ALA A 10 -7.98 -17.08 -42.30
C ALA A 10 -6.72 -17.11 -41.42
N LEU A 11 -5.53 -16.99 -42.01
CA LEU A 11 -4.26 -16.94 -41.27
C LEU A 11 -4.10 -15.62 -40.48
N ILE A 12 -4.52 -14.49 -41.05
CA ILE A 12 -4.49 -13.18 -40.36
C ILE A 12 -5.50 -13.15 -39.21
N SER A 13 -6.67 -13.77 -39.36
CA SER A 13 -7.69 -13.81 -38.30
C SER A 13 -7.31 -14.73 -37.13
N LEU A 14 -6.44 -15.71 -37.33
CA LEU A 14 -5.98 -16.64 -36.29
C LEU A 14 -4.90 -16.02 -35.38
N VAL A 15 -4.14 -15.06 -35.90
CA VAL A 15 -3.07 -14.37 -35.15
C VAL A 15 -3.62 -13.34 -34.16
N SER A 16 -4.75 -12.70 -34.46
CA SER A 16 -5.37 -11.69 -33.59
C SER A 16 -6.01 -12.25 -32.31
N LEU A 17 -6.02 -13.57 -32.10
CA LEU A 17 -6.69 -14.22 -30.96
C LEU A 17 -5.77 -14.47 -29.74
N GLN A 18 -4.49 -14.10 -29.82
CA GLN A 18 -3.48 -14.45 -28.80
C GLN A 18 -3.25 -13.38 -27.71
N ALA A 19 -3.98 -12.26 -27.72
CA ALA A 19 -3.78 -11.14 -26.77
C ALA A 19 -5.05 -10.84 -25.95
N GLN A 20 -5.67 -11.86 -25.36
CA GLN A 20 -6.71 -11.65 -24.35
C GLN A 20 -6.04 -11.70 -22.98
N ASP A 21 -5.93 -10.54 -22.31
CA ASP A 21 -5.59 -10.44 -20.88
C ASP A 21 -6.48 -11.43 -20.12
N ARG A 22 -5.87 -12.46 -19.53
CA ARG A 22 -6.59 -13.46 -18.75
C ARG A 22 -6.91 -12.85 -17.40
N PRO A 23 -8.20 -12.72 -17.02
CA PRO A 23 -8.53 -12.22 -15.71
C PRO A 23 -7.91 -13.11 -14.63
N GLY A 24 -7.18 -12.50 -13.68
CA GLY A 24 -6.50 -13.22 -12.60
C GLY A 24 -5.07 -13.66 -12.92
N GLU A 25 -4.50 -13.31 -14.07
CA GLU A 25 -3.06 -13.53 -14.30
C GLU A 25 -2.23 -12.58 -13.45
N VAL A 26 -1.24 -13.14 -12.73
CA VAL A 26 -0.28 -12.37 -11.93
C VAL A 26 0.59 -11.56 -12.87
N ARG A 27 0.66 -10.25 -12.66
CA ARG A 27 1.53 -9.36 -13.44
C ARG A 27 2.44 -8.59 -12.51
N PHE A 28 3.71 -8.46 -12.89
CA PHE A 28 4.66 -7.60 -12.23
C PHE A 28 5.19 -6.57 -13.22
N THR A 29 4.93 -5.29 -12.95
CA THR A 29 5.25 -4.19 -13.85
C THR A 29 6.01 -3.08 -13.14
N VAL A 30 6.73 -2.28 -13.91
CA VAL A 30 7.38 -1.04 -13.46
C VAL A 30 6.89 0.12 -14.30
N GLU A 31 6.67 1.26 -13.65
CA GLU A 31 6.33 2.52 -14.29
C GLU A 31 7.26 3.62 -13.78
N VAL A 32 7.66 4.52 -14.67
CA VAL A 32 8.41 5.74 -14.32
C VAL A 32 7.55 6.96 -14.65
N SER A 33 7.64 8.04 -13.87
CA SER A 33 6.84 9.25 -14.12
C SER A 33 7.21 9.96 -15.44
N THR A 34 8.46 9.82 -15.87
CA THR A 34 8.96 10.33 -17.15
C THR A 34 10.20 9.54 -17.57
N ASP A 35 10.42 9.42 -18.87
CA ASP A 35 11.64 8.89 -19.49
C ASP A 35 12.73 9.97 -19.66
N SER A 36 12.38 11.27 -19.55
CA SER A 36 13.29 12.41 -19.67
C SER A 36 13.20 13.33 -18.46
N LEU A 37 14.17 13.24 -17.57
CA LEU A 37 14.22 13.95 -16.29
C LEU A 37 15.17 15.15 -16.34
N LEU A 38 14.68 16.33 -15.97
CA LEU A 38 15.49 17.51 -15.76
C LEU A 38 16.21 17.42 -14.40
N MET A 39 17.52 17.67 -14.37
CA MET A 39 18.31 17.72 -13.13
C MET A 39 17.63 18.55 -12.01
N GLY A 40 17.75 18.04 -10.79
CA GLY A 40 17.14 18.65 -9.59
C GLY A 40 15.66 18.30 -9.38
N ASN A 41 15.01 17.62 -10.32
CA ASN A 41 13.67 17.06 -10.13
C ASN A 41 13.77 15.58 -9.71
N ALA A 42 12.79 15.12 -8.94
CA ALA A 42 12.69 13.71 -8.61
C ALA A 42 12.20 12.88 -9.81
N LEU A 43 12.41 11.58 -9.77
CA LEU A 43 11.76 10.61 -10.63
C LEU A 43 10.90 9.73 -9.73
N GLN A 44 9.62 9.59 -10.03
CA GLN A 44 8.82 8.59 -9.37
C GLN A 44 8.97 7.27 -10.10
N VAL A 45 9.24 6.20 -9.35
CA VAL A 45 9.32 4.82 -9.86
C VAL A 45 8.33 3.98 -9.08
N ARG A 46 7.45 3.27 -9.77
CA ARG A 46 6.40 2.45 -9.17
C ARG A 46 6.46 1.03 -9.70
N PHE A 47 6.76 0.10 -8.81
CA PHE A 47 6.65 -1.33 -9.07
C PHE A 47 5.27 -1.80 -8.65
N THR A 48 4.62 -2.62 -9.46
CA THR A 48 3.22 -3.00 -9.26
C THR A 48 3.04 -4.49 -9.50
N VAL A 49 2.46 -5.17 -8.51
CA VAL A 49 1.97 -6.54 -8.61
C VAL A 49 0.45 -6.50 -8.74
N GLU A 50 -0.09 -7.10 -9.80
CA GLU A 50 -1.53 -7.27 -10.01
C GLU A 50 -1.91 -8.74 -9.87
N ASN A 51 -3.10 -8.99 -9.31
CA ASN A 51 -3.73 -10.30 -9.12
C ASN A 51 -2.89 -11.33 -8.34
N GLY A 52 -2.02 -10.86 -7.44
CA GLY A 52 -1.20 -11.73 -6.61
C GLY A 52 -0.79 -11.08 -5.30
N GLN A 53 -0.43 -11.91 -4.33
CA GLN A 53 0.11 -11.45 -3.06
C GLN A 53 1.64 -11.44 -3.15
N PRO A 54 2.30 -10.27 -3.12
CA PRO A 54 3.74 -10.20 -3.14
C PRO A 54 4.34 -10.64 -1.81
N GLU A 55 5.40 -11.43 -1.91
CA GLU A 55 6.30 -11.85 -0.85
C GLU A 55 7.73 -11.49 -1.26
N ASP A 56 8.60 -11.19 -0.30
CA ASP A 56 10.03 -10.92 -0.52
C ASP A 56 10.32 -9.98 -1.71
N PHE A 57 9.64 -8.82 -1.75
CA PHE A 57 9.94 -7.79 -2.73
C PHE A 57 11.34 -7.23 -2.50
N GLU A 58 12.19 -7.27 -3.52
CA GLU A 58 13.53 -6.71 -3.53
C GLU A 58 13.60 -5.63 -4.62
N ALA A 59 13.85 -4.39 -4.19
CA ALA A 59 14.07 -3.28 -5.11
C ALA A 59 15.46 -3.37 -5.76
N PRO A 60 15.62 -2.86 -6.99
CA PRO A 60 16.91 -2.79 -7.66
C PRO A 60 17.85 -1.81 -6.95
N TYR A 61 19.13 -1.91 -7.29
CA TYR A 61 20.06 -0.84 -6.96
C TYR A 61 19.85 0.33 -7.94
N PHE A 62 19.45 1.49 -7.42
CA PHE A 62 19.20 2.70 -8.22
C PHE A 62 20.50 3.43 -8.56
N THR A 63 21.30 2.85 -9.46
CA THR A 63 22.58 3.44 -9.91
C THR A 63 22.37 4.83 -10.51
N GLY A 64 23.15 5.82 -10.07
CA GLY A 64 23.06 7.21 -10.56
C GLY A 64 21.98 8.04 -9.86
N PHE A 65 21.20 7.43 -8.96
CA PHE A 65 20.17 8.11 -8.19
C PHE A 65 20.43 8.05 -6.68
N GLU A 66 19.83 8.97 -5.95
CA GLU A 66 19.64 8.93 -4.51
C GLU A 66 18.17 8.65 -4.22
N VAL A 67 17.89 7.77 -3.25
CA VAL A 67 16.51 7.50 -2.83
C VAL A 67 16.07 8.60 -1.88
N ALA A 68 15.30 9.57 -2.39
CA ALA A 68 14.78 10.67 -1.60
C ALA A 68 13.58 10.25 -0.72
N SER A 69 12.80 9.27 -1.19
CA SER A 69 11.66 8.70 -0.44
C SER A 69 11.32 7.28 -0.91
N GLY A 70 10.74 6.48 -0.02
CA GLY A 70 10.18 5.16 -0.30
C GLY A 70 10.92 3.99 0.37
N PRO A 71 10.42 2.75 0.20
CA PRO A 71 9.22 2.42 -0.56
C PRO A 71 7.95 2.91 0.15
N ASN A 72 7.09 3.60 -0.60
CA ASN A 72 5.71 3.85 -0.21
C ASN A 72 4.87 2.68 -0.69
N TYR A 73 4.28 1.95 0.25
CA TYR A 73 3.47 0.76 -0.02
C TYR A 73 2.00 1.13 -0.18
N THR A 74 1.36 0.64 -1.23
CA THR A 74 -0.08 0.76 -1.43
C THR A 74 -0.65 -0.59 -1.82
N SER A 75 -1.78 -0.97 -1.23
CA SER A 75 -2.51 -2.18 -1.60
C SER A 75 -3.97 -1.80 -1.80
N SER A 76 -4.54 -2.23 -2.91
CA SER A 76 -5.95 -2.07 -3.22
C SER A 76 -6.54 -3.40 -3.70
N MET A 77 -7.83 -3.56 -3.47
CA MET A 77 -8.60 -4.70 -3.95
C MET A 77 -9.90 -4.18 -4.54
N SER A 78 -10.27 -4.69 -5.70
CA SER A 78 -11.52 -4.38 -6.38
C SER A 78 -12.19 -5.66 -6.85
N ILE A 79 -13.50 -5.61 -7.06
CA ILE A 79 -14.26 -6.72 -7.63
C ILE A 79 -14.86 -6.19 -8.93
N VAL A 80 -14.37 -6.68 -10.06
CA VAL A 80 -14.84 -6.29 -11.39
C VAL A 80 -15.56 -7.49 -11.99
N ASN A 81 -16.87 -7.36 -12.27
CA ASN A 81 -17.70 -8.44 -12.81
C ASN A 81 -17.67 -9.75 -11.98
N GLY A 82 -17.58 -9.63 -10.65
CA GLY A 82 -17.51 -10.79 -9.74
C GLY A 82 -16.13 -11.44 -9.62
N GLN A 83 -15.12 -10.92 -10.31
CA GLN A 83 -13.73 -11.37 -10.19
C GLN A 83 -12.95 -10.41 -9.29
N ALA A 84 -12.25 -10.95 -8.28
CA ALA A 84 -11.39 -10.18 -7.42
C ALA A 84 -10.10 -9.80 -8.17
N ALA A 85 -9.77 -8.51 -8.17
CA ALA A 85 -8.53 -7.96 -8.69
C ALA A 85 -7.80 -7.24 -7.55
N GLN A 86 -6.61 -7.74 -7.21
CA GLN A 86 -5.73 -7.15 -6.21
C GLN A 86 -4.61 -6.38 -6.90
N LYS A 87 -4.20 -5.26 -6.32
CA LYS A 87 -3.09 -4.46 -6.82
C LYS A 87 -2.24 -3.99 -5.65
N VAL A 88 -0.95 -4.31 -5.69
CA VAL A 88 0.03 -3.90 -4.68
C VAL A 88 1.14 -3.13 -5.38
N SER A 89 1.46 -1.94 -4.88
CA SER A 89 2.48 -1.07 -5.45
C SER A 89 3.53 -0.65 -4.42
N TYR A 90 4.78 -0.59 -4.88
CA TYR A 90 5.93 -0.04 -4.16
C TYR A 90 6.44 1.18 -4.93
N THR A 91 6.34 2.36 -4.32
CA THR A 91 6.68 3.62 -4.99
C THR A 91 7.90 4.29 -4.35
N TYR A 92 8.85 4.72 -5.17
CA TYR A 92 10.06 5.43 -4.79
C TYR A 92 10.10 6.81 -5.44
N LEU A 93 10.71 7.77 -4.75
CA LEU A 93 11.15 9.04 -5.34
C LEU A 93 12.67 9.06 -5.38
N LEU A 94 13.21 9.20 -6.58
CA LEU A 94 14.63 9.12 -6.86
C LEU A 94 15.15 10.48 -7.33
N LEU A 95 16.21 11.00 -6.72
CA LEU A 95 16.88 12.22 -7.19
C LEU A 95 18.10 11.85 -8.04
N PRO A 96 18.26 12.39 -9.26
CA PRO A 96 19.43 12.12 -10.08
C PRO A 96 20.66 12.79 -9.48
N ARG A 97 21.79 12.09 -9.50
CA ARG A 97 23.07 12.64 -9.03
C ARG A 97 23.75 13.49 -10.10
N GLU A 98 23.70 13.03 -11.35
CA GLU A 98 24.38 13.65 -12.48
C GLU A 98 23.57 13.50 -13.78
N VAL A 99 23.86 14.36 -14.77
CA VAL A 99 23.30 14.27 -16.14
C VAL A 99 23.83 13.00 -16.82
N GLY A 100 22.97 12.27 -17.52
CA GLY A 100 23.37 11.04 -18.20
C GLY A 100 22.20 10.11 -18.51
N ASN A 101 22.51 8.96 -19.11
CA ASN A 101 21.52 7.92 -19.38
C ASN A 101 21.67 6.83 -18.32
N TYR A 102 20.55 6.46 -17.71
CA TYR A 102 20.50 5.47 -16.64
C TYR A 102 19.44 4.41 -16.94
N PHE A 103 19.60 3.26 -16.31
CA PHE A 103 18.59 2.21 -16.29
C PHE A 103 18.08 2.02 -14.86
N ILE A 104 16.75 1.97 -14.73
CA ILE A 104 16.11 1.35 -13.58
C ILE A 104 16.22 -0.14 -13.79
N GLU A 105 17.12 -0.78 -13.05
CA GLU A 105 17.35 -2.23 -13.13
C GLU A 105 16.09 -3.03 -12.71
N PRO A 106 15.98 -4.31 -13.10
CA PRO A 106 14.89 -5.17 -12.67
C PRO A 106 14.77 -5.27 -11.14
N ALA A 107 13.55 -5.08 -10.63
CA ALA A 107 13.18 -5.54 -9.30
C ALA A 107 12.82 -7.03 -9.34
N SER A 108 12.85 -7.70 -8.19
CA SER A 108 12.33 -9.06 -8.06
C SER A 108 11.25 -9.15 -6.98
N VAL A 109 10.29 -10.06 -7.17
CA VAL A 109 9.24 -10.33 -6.18
C VAL A 109 8.84 -11.80 -6.24
N ARG A 110 8.49 -12.39 -5.10
CA ARG A 110 7.90 -13.73 -5.06
C ARG A 110 6.38 -13.64 -5.03
N VAL A 111 5.70 -14.38 -5.90
CA VAL A 111 4.24 -14.51 -5.92
C VAL A 111 3.90 -15.97 -6.15
N ASP A 112 3.06 -16.56 -5.30
CA ASP A 112 2.64 -17.97 -5.39
C ASP A 112 3.81 -18.97 -5.54
N GLY A 113 4.93 -18.69 -4.85
CA GLY A 113 6.14 -19.51 -4.88
C GLY A 113 7.03 -19.32 -6.12
N GLN A 114 6.67 -18.44 -7.06
CA GLN A 114 7.46 -18.11 -8.25
C GLN A 114 8.14 -16.75 -8.09
N ILE A 115 9.38 -16.62 -8.56
CA ILE A 115 10.09 -15.34 -8.60
C ILE A 115 9.78 -14.68 -9.94
N LEU A 116 9.27 -13.45 -9.89
CA LEU A 116 9.01 -12.58 -11.04
C LEU A 116 9.99 -11.41 -11.02
N GLU A 117 10.40 -10.96 -12.20
CA GLU A 117 11.26 -9.79 -12.38
C GLU A 117 10.56 -8.72 -13.23
N SER A 118 10.79 -7.45 -12.89
CA SER A 118 10.30 -6.33 -13.70
C SER A 118 11.19 -6.13 -14.93
N ILE A 119 10.65 -5.49 -15.97
CA ILE A 119 11.48 -5.06 -17.11
C ILE A 119 12.39 -3.88 -16.72
N PRO A 120 13.61 -3.78 -17.27
CA PRO A 120 14.46 -2.60 -17.05
C PRO A 120 13.91 -1.39 -17.82
N MET A 121 14.02 -0.19 -17.24
CA MET A 121 13.53 1.05 -17.86
C MET A 121 14.65 2.07 -18.06
N GLU A 122 14.80 2.59 -19.27
CA GLU A 122 15.75 3.68 -19.56
C GLU A 122 15.18 5.03 -19.09
N VAL A 123 16.04 5.83 -18.47
CA VAL A 123 15.74 7.20 -18.06
C VAL A 123 16.91 8.10 -18.46
N ILE A 124 16.60 9.14 -19.22
CA ILE A 124 17.56 10.15 -19.68
C ILE A 124 17.47 11.35 -18.74
N VAL A 125 18.56 11.66 -18.06
CA VAL A 125 18.68 12.85 -17.22
C VAL A 125 19.37 13.94 -18.02
N VAL A 126 18.72 15.09 -18.17
CA VAL A 126 19.20 16.25 -18.95
C VAL A 126 19.45 17.47 -18.06
N PRO A 127 20.29 18.43 -18.50
CA PRO A 127 20.53 19.66 -17.77
C PRO A 127 19.24 20.47 -17.53
N ASN A 128 19.20 21.17 -16.40
CA ASN A 128 18.08 22.06 -16.04
C ASN A 128 18.59 23.46 -15.67
N PRO A 129 19.11 24.24 -16.64
CA PRO A 129 19.69 25.55 -16.36
C PRO A 129 18.67 26.54 -15.79
N ASP A 130 17.40 26.40 -16.17
CA ASP A 130 16.32 27.30 -15.77
C ASP A 130 15.63 26.88 -14.46
N GLY A 131 16.05 25.76 -13.85
CA GLY A 131 15.46 25.25 -12.61
C GLY A 131 13.98 24.87 -12.74
N ALA A 132 13.53 24.52 -13.95
CA ALA A 132 12.15 24.18 -14.23
C ALA A 132 11.72 22.99 -13.38
N GLN A 133 10.53 23.10 -12.78
CA GLN A 133 9.92 22.06 -11.97
C GLN A 133 9.11 21.13 -12.88
N GLN A 134 9.38 19.83 -12.81
CA GLN A 134 8.59 18.81 -13.48
C GLN A 134 7.63 18.15 -12.48
N SER A 135 6.38 17.95 -12.92
CA SER A 135 5.41 17.22 -12.13
C SER A 135 5.69 15.71 -12.17
N HIS A 136 5.66 15.07 -11.01
CA HIS A 136 5.83 13.61 -10.85
C HIS A 136 4.52 12.83 -11.00
N GLN A 137 3.54 13.37 -11.73
CA GLN A 137 2.23 12.77 -11.83
C GLN A 137 2.29 11.49 -12.67
N MET A 138 2.45 10.36 -11.99
CA MET A 138 2.01 9.09 -12.56
C MET A 138 0.49 9.15 -12.74
N PRO A 139 -0.07 8.53 -13.78
CA PRO A 139 -1.50 8.27 -13.84
C PRO A 139 -1.92 7.63 -12.52
N GLU A 140 -2.73 8.36 -11.76
CA GLU A 140 -3.28 7.86 -10.52
C GLU A 140 -4.27 6.76 -10.89
N LEU A 141 -4.01 5.56 -10.39
CA LEU A 141 -5.00 4.50 -10.49
C LEU A 141 -6.16 4.96 -9.64
N GLN A 142 -7.29 5.21 -10.29
CA GLN A 142 -8.54 5.66 -9.68
C GLN A 142 -8.68 5.08 -8.28
N GLN A 143 -8.59 5.97 -7.29
CA GLN A 143 -8.94 5.69 -5.91
C GLN A 143 -10.29 4.97 -5.90
N ALA A 144 -10.40 3.98 -5.02
CA ALA A 144 -11.39 2.90 -5.02
C ALA A 144 -12.74 3.28 -5.67
N PRO A 145 -13.30 2.42 -6.55
CA PRO A 145 -14.61 2.68 -7.12
C PRO A 145 -15.57 2.96 -5.96
N HIS A 146 -16.24 4.11 -6.00
CA HIS A 146 -17.45 4.31 -5.22
C HIS A 146 -18.35 3.10 -5.54
N PHE A 147 -18.53 2.19 -4.58
CA PHE A 147 -19.39 1.02 -4.75
C PHE A 147 -20.83 1.51 -4.86
N ASN A 148 -21.29 1.79 -6.08
CA ASN A 148 -22.70 2.03 -6.35
C ASN A 148 -23.34 0.68 -6.70
N MET A 149 -23.84 -0.05 -5.71
CA MET A 149 -24.63 -1.26 -5.96
C MET A 149 -26.04 -0.89 -6.43
N PRO A 150 -26.49 -1.29 -7.63
CA PRO A 150 -27.87 -1.10 -8.06
C PRO A 150 -28.79 -2.00 -7.24
N GLY A 151 -29.79 -1.41 -6.57
CA GLY A 151 -30.73 -2.14 -5.72
C GLY A 151 -30.40 -2.12 -4.21
N LEU A 152 -29.32 -1.43 -3.84
CA LEU A 152 -28.94 -1.13 -2.45
C LEU A 152 -29.05 0.36 -2.13
N ASN A 153 -30.03 1.02 -2.75
CA ASN A 153 -30.45 2.37 -2.37
C ASN A 153 -31.12 2.29 -0.98
N GLY A 154 -30.32 2.31 0.08
CA GLY A 154 -30.80 2.23 1.46
C GLY A 154 -30.33 1.04 2.28
N PHE A 155 -29.27 0.32 1.88
CA PHE A 155 -28.41 -0.29 2.90
C PHE A 155 -27.02 0.35 2.78
N GLY A 156 -26.96 1.58 3.29
CA GLY A 156 -25.70 2.01 3.90
C GLY A 156 -25.39 1.09 5.06
N PHE A 157 -24.15 1.12 5.55
CA PHE A 157 -23.81 0.59 6.86
C PHE A 157 -24.51 1.40 7.97
N GLU A 158 -25.85 1.40 8.01
CA GLU A 158 -26.69 2.05 9.02
C GLU A 158 -26.74 1.25 10.33
N GLY A 159 -25.96 0.17 10.45
CA GLY A 159 -25.81 -0.65 11.66
C GLY A 159 -24.53 -0.40 12.46
N PHE A 160 -23.55 0.29 11.89
CA PHE A 160 -22.36 0.75 12.63
C PHE A 160 -22.33 2.26 12.52
N GLY A 161 -22.76 2.95 13.58
CA GLY A 161 -22.78 4.41 13.61
C GLY A 161 -21.38 4.99 13.45
N PHE A 162 -21.04 5.38 12.23
CA PHE A 162 -19.98 6.34 11.97
C PHE A 162 -20.65 7.65 11.52
N PRO A 163 -20.40 8.78 12.19
CA PRO A 163 -20.98 10.07 11.81
C PRO A 163 -20.42 10.56 10.47
N ASP A 164 -21.26 11.31 9.77
CA ASP A 164 -20.98 11.97 8.48
C ASP A 164 -19.71 12.84 8.56
N PHE A 165 -18.76 12.62 7.65
CA PHE A 165 -17.43 13.27 7.63
C PHE A 165 -17.47 14.73 7.12
N GLY A 166 -18.61 15.41 7.25
CA GLY A 166 -18.77 16.84 6.98
C GLY A 166 -18.58 17.73 8.21
N GLU A 167 -18.64 17.17 9.43
CA GLU A 167 -18.58 17.93 10.70
C GLU A 167 -17.65 17.26 11.72
N MET A 168 -16.42 16.92 11.33
CA MET A 168 -15.43 16.50 12.32
C MET A 168 -14.83 17.75 12.99
N PRO A 169 -14.93 17.92 14.32
CA PRO A 169 -14.18 18.94 15.02
C PRO A 169 -12.68 18.61 14.91
N ASP A 170 -11.82 19.63 14.77
CA ASP A 170 -10.36 19.51 14.63
C ASP A 170 -9.83 18.41 15.59
N PRO A 171 -9.00 17.44 15.13
CA PRO A 171 -8.46 16.37 15.97
C PRO A 171 -7.76 16.86 17.25
N SER A 172 -7.35 18.13 17.33
CA SER A 172 -6.89 18.74 18.59
C SER A 172 -7.96 18.77 19.70
N SER A 173 -9.25 18.81 19.34
CA SER A 173 -10.40 18.76 20.25
C SER A 173 -10.77 17.34 20.72
N LEU A 174 -10.41 16.31 19.95
CA LEU A 174 -10.63 14.90 20.31
C LEU A 174 -9.71 14.45 21.45
N PHE A 175 -8.49 15.00 21.52
CA PHE A 175 -7.56 14.76 22.63
C PHE A 175 -8.02 15.41 23.95
N PHE A 176 -8.78 16.50 23.89
CA PHE A 176 -9.19 17.23 25.09
C PHE A 176 -10.34 16.55 25.85
N ASN A 177 -11.24 15.85 25.15
CA ASN A 177 -12.47 15.32 25.74
C ASN A 177 -12.39 13.82 26.13
N LEU A 178 -11.32 13.13 25.74
CA LEU A 178 -11.09 11.74 26.16
C LEU A 178 -10.67 11.63 27.63
N GLN A 179 -10.02 12.68 28.15
CA GLN A 179 -9.46 12.71 29.50
C GLN A 179 -10.53 12.94 30.58
N GLU A 180 -11.69 13.49 30.23
CA GLU A 180 -12.81 13.76 31.15
C GLU A 180 -13.89 12.67 31.15
N HIS A 181 -13.79 11.67 30.27
CA HIS A 181 -14.79 10.62 30.17
C HIS A 181 -14.70 9.65 31.36
N PRO A 182 -15.82 9.35 32.06
CA PRO A 182 -15.82 8.51 33.26
C PRO A 182 -15.23 7.11 33.04
N ALA A 183 -15.42 6.52 31.86
CA ALA A 183 -14.85 5.22 31.51
C ALA A 183 -13.31 5.25 31.41
N PHE A 184 -12.73 6.37 30.98
CA PHE A 184 -11.29 6.55 30.91
C PHE A 184 -10.70 6.72 32.31
N LYS A 185 -11.40 7.45 33.19
CA LYS A 185 -11.02 7.61 34.60
C LYS A 185 -11.01 6.26 35.34
N ASP A 186 -12.06 5.46 35.19
CA ASP A 186 -12.15 4.11 35.75
C ASP A 186 -11.04 3.18 35.25
N LEU A 187 -10.70 3.30 33.96
CA LEU A 187 -9.62 2.51 33.34
C LEU A 187 -8.26 2.92 33.91
N MET A 188 -7.98 4.22 34.01
CA MET A 188 -6.71 4.73 34.56
C MET A 188 -6.57 4.41 36.06
N GLU A 189 -7.66 4.41 36.81
CA GLU A 189 -7.68 4.03 38.22
C GLU A 189 -7.42 2.53 38.44
N ARG A 190 -7.85 1.69 37.51
CA ARG A 190 -7.53 0.24 37.50
C ARG A 190 -6.12 -0.09 37.00
N MET A 191 -5.52 0.80 36.21
CA MET A 191 -4.16 0.64 35.70
C MET A 191 -3.09 1.21 36.66
N GLN A 192 -3.48 1.90 37.73
CA GLN A 192 -2.54 2.26 38.78
C GLN A 192 -2.07 1.00 39.52
N PRO A 193 -0.74 0.77 39.64
CA PRO A 193 -0.24 -0.29 40.50
C PRO A 193 -0.69 -0.02 41.94
N PRO A 194 -0.99 -1.07 42.74
CA PRO A 194 -1.40 -0.89 44.12
C PRO A 194 -0.38 -0.04 44.89
N GLN A 195 -0.86 0.99 45.60
CA GLN A 195 -0.05 1.82 46.47
C GLN A 195 0.73 0.92 47.46
N PRO A 196 2.05 1.11 47.63
CA PRO A 196 2.89 0.17 48.36
C PRO A 196 2.77 0.33 49.88
N HIS A 197 1.57 0.34 50.48
CA HIS A 197 1.40 0.25 51.94
C HIS A 197 0.11 -0.49 52.34
N GLU A 198 0.08 -1.82 52.16
CA GLU A 198 -0.33 -2.74 53.23
C GLU A 198 0.06 -4.17 52.83
N ALA A 199 1.22 -4.60 53.29
CA ALA A 199 1.57 -6.02 53.25
C ALA A 199 0.52 -6.81 54.07
N PRO A 200 0.11 -8.01 53.62
CA PRO A 200 -0.71 -8.89 54.43
C PRO A 200 -0.02 -9.11 55.78
N GLN A 201 -0.67 -8.72 56.88
CA GLN A 201 -0.16 -9.03 58.21
C GLN A 201 -0.02 -10.54 58.32
N ALA A 202 1.21 -11.00 58.60
CA ALA A 202 1.49 -12.41 58.84
C ALA A 202 0.56 -12.96 59.94
N PRO A 203 0.06 -14.21 59.82
CA PRO A 203 -0.88 -14.76 60.79
C PRO A 203 -0.24 -14.80 62.19
N LYS A 204 -0.91 -14.16 63.17
CA LYS A 204 -0.50 -14.18 64.57
C LYS A 204 -0.41 -15.63 65.07
N LYS A 205 0.77 -16.05 65.54
CA LYS A 205 0.97 -17.35 66.20
C LYS A 205 0.04 -17.45 67.42
N LYS A 206 -0.88 -18.42 67.42
CA LYS A 206 -1.70 -18.76 68.59
C LYS A 206 -0.79 -19.26 69.72
N GLN A 207 -0.79 -18.55 70.86
CA GLN A 207 -0.17 -19.07 72.08
C GLN A 207 -1.00 -20.26 72.59
N ARG A 208 -0.39 -21.45 72.66
CA ARG A 208 -1.00 -22.60 73.32
C ARG A 208 -0.93 -22.39 74.83
N LYS A 209 -2.10 -22.26 75.48
CA LYS A 209 -2.19 -22.29 76.95
C LYS A 209 -1.93 -23.74 77.41
N THR A 210 -0.86 -23.93 78.17
CA THR A 210 -0.58 -25.18 78.87
C THR A 210 -1.32 -25.14 80.21
N TYR A 211 -2.19 -26.11 80.46
CA TYR A 211 -2.77 -26.32 81.80
C TYR A 211 -1.85 -27.27 82.57
N LYS A 212 -1.52 -26.91 83.81
CA LYS A 212 -1.03 -27.88 84.81
C LYS A 212 -2.26 -28.47 85.52
N LEU A 213 -2.17 -29.78 85.77
CA LEU A 213 -3.18 -30.62 86.44
C LEU A 213 -3.68 -30.04 87.76
#